data_AF-A0AAV5GCR5-F1
#
_entry.id   AF-A0AAV5GCR5-F1
#
_cell.length_a   1.000
_cell.length_b   1.000
_cell.length_c   1.000
_cell.angle_alpha   90.00
_cell.angle_beta   90.00
_cell.angle_gamma   90.00
#
_symmetry.space_group_name_H-M   'P 1'
#
loop_
_entity.id
_entity.type
_entity.pdbx_description
1 polymer ?
#
loop_
_entity_poly.entity_id
_entity_poly.type
_entity_poly.pdbx_seq_one_letter_code
_entity_poly.pdbx_strand_id
1 'polypeptide(L)'
;MLRTAATLHRSLACARPLVRARAALPSAALPFPSAVAYRAHAAPAALLHASARQSADADETTNLRASAGSGQGGKADKERARKDKERARKEREKERAAREKERERARKLKEKERKDKDKARALKLREQERAKARKDKEKADKLKAKTTKKPRTTSALHPPKGPQNSWQIFLSDFIADKKASLAEGEKLASVSALTQVAKPAYQELSAEDKAALQERAEEQRRAYPAILDAWKKTLTPADIREENAVRTRRRKLGLSRKANLRLEGEPKKPMTPYFLFAQEIRAQGLDSDVLRGQTDILEQTKLIAQAWRDLDEAQKKPYHDTYAEARERYNKEKADFDAQHAATEQ
;
A
#
# COMPACT_ATOMS: atom_id res chain seq x y z
N MET A 1 50.14 57.82 22.49
CA MET A 1 50.48 57.58 23.91
C MET A 1 49.20 57.62 24.73
N LEU A 2 49.15 56.79 25.77
CA LEU A 2 48.11 56.64 26.80
C LEU A 2 46.88 55.76 26.46
N ARG A 3 46.98 54.56 27.04
CA ARG A 3 45.96 53.54 27.27
C ARG A 3 45.03 54.00 28.40
N THR A 4 43.75 53.65 28.33
CA THR A 4 42.97 53.25 29.52
C THR A 4 41.86 52.29 29.13
N ALA A 5 41.88 51.13 29.78
CA ALA A 5 40.87 50.09 29.75
C ALA A 5 39.86 50.31 30.90
N ALA A 6 38.60 49.91 30.71
CA ALA A 6 37.69 49.55 31.81
C ALA A 6 36.58 48.62 31.26
N THR A 7 36.72 47.29 31.40
CA THR A 7 36.01 46.40 32.35
C THR A 7 34.47 46.42 32.32
N LEU A 8 33.93 45.38 31.66
CA LEU A 8 32.90 44.42 32.11
C LEU A 8 31.82 44.90 33.11
N HIS A 9 30.54 44.71 32.74
CA HIS A 9 29.63 43.81 33.48
C HIS A 9 28.46 43.34 32.59
N ARG A 10 28.50 42.05 32.25
CA ARG A 10 27.45 41.29 31.56
C ARG A 10 26.57 40.65 32.62
N SER A 11 25.36 41.17 32.84
CA SER A 11 24.38 40.54 33.73
C SER A 11 23.50 39.59 32.93
N LEU A 12 23.70 38.29 33.17
CA LEU A 12 22.85 37.20 32.71
C LEU A 12 21.81 36.93 33.80
N ALA A 13 20.56 37.28 33.56
CA ALA A 13 19.43 36.81 34.38
C ALA A 13 18.77 35.61 33.69
N CYS A 14 19.08 34.42 34.22
CA CYS A 14 18.43 33.16 33.91
C CYS A 14 16.95 33.19 34.33
N ALA A 15 16.02 33.16 33.37
CA ALA A 15 14.63 32.81 33.63
C ALA A 15 14.40 31.34 33.28
N ARG A 16 14.25 30.50 34.33
CA ARG A 16 13.85 29.09 34.25
C ARG A 16 12.41 28.96 33.73
N PRO A 17 12.11 28.05 32.78
CA PRO A 17 10.74 27.76 32.40
C PRO A 17 10.05 26.81 33.39
N LEU A 18 8.74 27.05 33.52
CA LEU A 18 7.74 26.35 34.30
C LEU A 18 7.79 24.81 34.17
N VAL A 19 7.72 24.15 35.33
CA VAL A 19 7.45 22.73 35.50
C VAL A 19 6.05 22.43 34.96
N ARG A 20 5.96 21.75 33.82
CA ARG A 20 4.70 21.23 33.29
C ARG A 20 4.36 19.93 34.01
N ALA A 21 3.41 20.00 34.93
CA ALA A 21 2.83 18.84 35.60
C ALA A 21 2.26 17.85 34.56
N ARG A 22 2.79 16.63 34.54
CA ARG A 22 2.19 15.49 33.83
C ARG A 22 1.03 14.98 34.67
N ALA A 23 -0.19 15.42 34.33
CA ALA A 23 -1.39 14.73 34.78
C ALA A 23 -1.44 13.35 34.12
N ALA A 24 -1.34 12.30 34.93
CA ALA A 24 -1.58 10.93 34.53
C ALA A 24 -3.08 10.75 34.29
N LEU A 25 -3.48 10.50 33.04
CA LEU A 25 -4.82 10.03 32.71
C LEU A 25 -4.83 8.50 32.78
N PRO A 26 -5.83 7.88 33.42
CA PRO A 26 -5.95 6.44 33.51
C PRO A 26 -6.28 5.82 32.15
N SER A 27 -5.54 4.75 31.84
CA SER A 27 -5.74 3.89 30.67
C SER A 27 -7.10 3.19 30.76
N ALA A 28 -8.13 3.76 30.13
CA ALA A 28 -9.39 3.09 29.89
C ALA A 28 -9.23 2.08 28.75
N ALA A 29 -9.20 0.80 29.10
CA ALA A 29 -9.25 -0.32 28.18
C ALA A 29 -10.61 -0.35 27.47
N LEU A 30 -10.62 -0.13 26.15
CA LEU A 30 -11.78 -0.41 25.30
C LEU A 30 -11.76 -1.89 24.90
N PRO A 31 -12.84 -2.66 25.12
CA PRO A 31 -12.93 -4.02 24.67
C PRO A 31 -13.10 -4.07 23.14
N PHE A 32 -12.25 -4.87 22.49
CA PHE A 32 -12.39 -5.31 21.11
C PHE A 32 -13.79 -5.93 20.87
N PRO A 33 -14.54 -5.53 19.83
CA PRO A 33 -15.65 -6.34 19.37
C PRO A 33 -15.11 -7.57 18.65
N SER A 34 -15.25 -8.71 19.31
CA SER A 34 -15.07 -10.05 18.77
C SER A 34 -15.88 -10.23 17.47
N ALA A 35 -15.22 -10.70 16.43
CA ALA A 35 -15.83 -11.05 15.16
C ALA A 35 -16.81 -12.21 15.34
N VAL A 36 -18.10 -11.96 15.10
CA VAL A 36 -19.14 -12.98 15.03
C VAL A 36 -18.88 -13.83 13.78
N ALA A 37 -18.31 -15.01 14.00
CA ALA A 37 -18.22 -16.05 12.99
C ALA A 37 -19.60 -16.68 12.79
N TYR A 38 -20.20 -16.47 11.61
CA TYR A 38 -21.34 -17.27 11.15
C TYR A 38 -20.86 -18.72 10.95
N ARG A 39 -21.09 -19.56 11.96
CA ARG A 39 -20.91 -21.01 11.89
C ARG A 39 -22.18 -21.59 11.28
N ALA A 40 -22.12 -21.97 10.01
CA ALA A 40 -23.16 -22.75 9.36
C ALA A 40 -23.25 -24.11 10.06
N HIS A 41 -24.29 -24.28 10.89
CA HIS A 41 -24.64 -25.59 11.44
C HIS A 41 -25.26 -26.45 10.34
N ALA A 42 -24.53 -27.50 9.98
CA ALA A 42 -25.05 -28.65 9.28
C ALA A 42 -26.16 -29.29 10.15
N ALA A 43 -27.36 -29.42 9.58
CA ALA A 43 -28.44 -30.18 10.19
C ALA A 43 -28.24 -31.69 9.94
N PRO A 44 -28.52 -32.55 10.94
CA PRO A 44 -28.33 -33.99 10.83
C PRO A 44 -29.48 -34.65 10.04
N ALA A 45 -29.10 -35.72 9.35
CA ALA A 45 -30.02 -36.66 8.72
C ALA A 45 -30.93 -37.30 9.79
N ALA A 46 -32.25 -37.16 9.61
CA ALA A 46 -33.25 -37.91 10.34
C ALA A 46 -33.93 -38.89 9.37
N LEU A 47 -33.70 -40.17 9.62
CA LEU A 47 -34.52 -41.29 9.22
C LEU A 47 -36.00 -40.98 9.46
N LEU A 48 -36.84 -41.16 8.44
CA LEU A 48 -38.27 -41.41 8.65
C LEU A 48 -38.74 -42.56 7.77
N HIS A 49 -39.51 -43.41 8.43
CA HIS A 49 -39.94 -44.74 8.07
C HIS A 49 -40.75 -44.83 6.78
N ALA A 50 -40.51 -45.93 6.07
CA ALA A 50 -41.52 -46.58 5.25
C ALA A 50 -42.72 -46.94 6.14
N SER A 51 -43.88 -46.35 5.83
CA SER A 51 -45.17 -46.84 6.33
C SER A 51 -46.02 -47.16 5.12
N ALA A 52 -46.13 -48.46 4.85
CA ALA A 52 -47.23 -49.02 4.10
C ALA A 52 -48.52 -48.71 4.86
N ARG A 53 -49.47 -48.04 4.21
CA ARG A 53 -50.87 -48.06 4.64
C ARG A 53 -51.74 -48.53 3.49
N GLN A 54 -52.29 -49.71 3.77
CA GLN A 54 -53.39 -50.38 3.13
C GLN A 54 -54.50 -49.41 2.71
N SER A 55 -54.92 -49.53 1.46
CA SER A 55 -56.24 -49.12 0.99
C SER A 55 -57.24 -50.21 1.40
N ALA A 56 -58.18 -49.87 2.28
CA ALA A 56 -59.40 -50.61 2.50
C ALA A 56 -60.58 -49.64 2.50
N ASP A 57 -61.72 -50.20 2.09
CA ASP A 57 -63.08 -49.68 2.04
C ASP A 57 -63.40 -48.77 0.84
N ALA A 58 -64.19 -49.20 -0.15
CA ALA A 58 -65.47 -49.92 -0.23
C ALA A 58 -66.50 -48.90 -0.75
N ASP A 59 -66.99 -49.12 -1.97
CA ASP A 59 -68.36 -48.77 -2.28
C ASP A 59 -68.90 -49.75 -3.32
N GLU A 60 -69.50 -50.79 -2.77
CA GLU A 60 -70.73 -51.44 -3.18
C GLU A 60 -71.40 -50.91 -4.45
N THR A 61 -71.33 -51.67 -5.55
CA THR A 61 -72.39 -51.61 -6.58
C THR A 61 -72.86 -53.01 -6.91
N THR A 62 -74.00 -53.31 -6.31
CA THR A 62 -74.91 -54.42 -6.46
C THR A 62 -75.20 -54.78 -7.94
N ASN A 63 -74.91 -56.02 -8.29
CA ASN A 63 -75.50 -56.68 -9.47
C ASN A 63 -76.96 -57.01 -9.16
N LEU A 64 -77.88 -56.06 -9.41
CA LEU A 64 -79.31 -56.34 -9.48
C LEU A 64 -79.70 -56.58 -10.95
N ARG A 65 -79.76 -57.87 -11.30
CA ARG A 65 -80.47 -58.37 -12.48
C ARG A 65 -81.97 -58.27 -12.18
N ALA A 66 -82.58 -57.12 -12.49
CA ALA A 66 -84.03 -56.96 -12.45
C ALA A 66 -84.66 -57.58 -13.70
N SER A 67 -85.64 -58.43 -13.43
CA SER A 67 -86.55 -59.10 -14.34
C SER A 67 -87.67 -58.15 -14.79
N ALA A 68 -88.15 -58.37 -16.02
CA ALA A 68 -89.41 -57.93 -16.62
C ALA A 68 -89.65 -56.42 -16.87
N GLY A 69 -90.17 -56.09 -18.06
CA GLY A 69 -90.80 -54.78 -18.28
C GLY A 69 -90.90 -54.34 -19.74
N SER A 70 -91.92 -54.83 -20.44
CA SER A 70 -92.52 -54.17 -21.61
C SER A 70 -92.80 -52.69 -21.34
N GLY A 71 -92.60 -51.81 -22.34
CA GLY A 71 -93.16 -50.44 -22.28
C GLY A 71 -92.39 -49.40 -23.10
N GLN A 72 -93.08 -48.77 -24.05
CA GLN A 72 -92.62 -47.70 -24.93
C GLN A 72 -91.83 -46.58 -24.22
N GLY A 73 -90.54 -46.41 -24.58
CA GLY A 73 -89.76 -45.22 -24.24
C GLY A 73 -89.91 -44.14 -25.32
N GLY A 74 -90.63 -43.06 -24.99
CA GLY A 74 -90.85 -41.91 -25.87
C GLY A 74 -89.57 -41.17 -26.27
N LYS A 75 -89.66 -40.35 -27.32
CA LYS A 75 -88.54 -39.57 -27.92
C LYS A 75 -87.65 -38.79 -26.92
N ALA A 76 -88.17 -38.45 -25.74
CA ALA A 76 -87.48 -37.65 -24.72
C ALA A 76 -86.31 -38.38 -24.02
N ASP A 77 -86.41 -39.68 -23.74
CA ASP A 77 -85.33 -40.42 -23.05
C ASP A 77 -84.14 -40.72 -23.97
N LYS A 78 -84.40 -40.96 -25.26
CA LYS A 78 -83.34 -41.04 -26.28
C LYS A 78 -82.60 -39.71 -26.45
N GLU A 79 -83.28 -38.57 -26.26
CA GLU A 79 -82.66 -37.24 -26.38
C GLU A 79 -81.75 -36.91 -25.18
N ARG A 80 -82.16 -37.27 -23.95
CA ARG A 80 -81.31 -37.14 -22.75
C ARG A 80 -80.06 -38.00 -22.83
N ALA A 81 -80.20 -39.28 -23.21
CA ALA A 81 -79.05 -40.16 -23.41
C ALA A 81 -78.07 -39.66 -24.50
N ARG A 82 -78.58 -38.94 -25.51
CA ARG A 82 -77.75 -38.31 -26.55
C ARG A 82 -77.00 -37.09 -26.03
N LYS A 83 -77.66 -36.24 -25.23
CA LYS A 83 -77.04 -35.07 -24.57
C LYS A 83 -75.98 -35.48 -23.54
N ASP A 84 -76.19 -36.57 -22.81
CA ASP A 84 -75.22 -37.07 -21.83
C ASP A 84 -73.99 -37.69 -22.51
N LYS A 85 -74.18 -38.42 -23.62
CA LYS A 85 -73.07 -38.87 -24.48
C LYS A 85 -72.27 -37.70 -25.07
N GLU A 86 -72.94 -36.63 -25.47
CA GLU A 86 -72.28 -35.43 -26.00
C GLU A 86 -71.49 -34.68 -24.92
N ARG A 87 -72.03 -34.55 -23.70
CA ARG A 87 -71.32 -33.98 -22.54
C ARG A 87 -70.10 -34.81 -22.17
N ALA A 88 -70.24 -36.13 -22.08
CA ALA A 88 -69.13 -37.04 -21.82
C ALA A 88 -68.04 -36.97 -22.91
N ARG A 89 -68.42 -36.77 -24.18
CA ARG A 89 -67.47 -36.55 -25.28
C ARG A 89 -66.72 -35.22 -25.11
N LYS A 90 -67.43 -34.12 -24.82
CA LYS A 90 -66.82 -32.79 -24.59
C LYS A 90 -65.90 -32.80 -23.37
N GLU A 91 -66.24 -33.55 -22.33
CA GLU A 91 -65.41 -33.71 -21.14
C GLU A 91 -64.14 -34.50 -21.42
N ARG A 92 -64.24 -35.61 -22.17
CA ARG A 92 -63.08 -36.38 -22.66
C ARG A 92 -62.18 -35.56 -23.60
N GLU A 93 -62.75 -34.71 -24.44
CA GLU A 93 -61.99 -33.78 -25.30
C GLU A 93 -61.26 -32.71 -24.47
N LYS A 94 -61.91 -32.14 -23.45
CA LYS A 94 -61.28 -31.21 -22.49
C LYS A 94 -60.16 -31.87 -21.69
N GLU A 95 -60.36 -33.10 -21.25
CA GLU A 95 -59.34 -33.87 -20.50
C GLU A 95 -58.13 -34.20 -21.39
N ARG A 96 -58.36 -34.58 -22.66
CA ARG A 96 -57.27 -34.78 -23.64
C ARG A 96 -56.49 -33.49 -23.89
N ALA A 97 -57.18 -32.36 -24.08
CA ALA A 97 -56.55 -31.06 -24.25
C ALA A 97 -55.76 -30.60 -23.01
N ALA A 98 -56.25 -30.91 -21.79
CA ALA A 98 -55.53 -30.65 -20.55
C ALA A 98 -54.25 -31.50 -20.43
N ARG A 99 -54.35 -32.81 -20.72
CA ARG A 99 -53.20 -33.73 -20.74
C ARG A 99 -52.16 -33.35 -21.79
N GLU A 100 -52.58 -32.81 -22.93
CA GLU A 100 -51.66 -32.31 -23.96
C GLU A 100 -50.91 -31.05 -23.51
N LYS A 101 -51.61 -30.07 -22.92
CA LYS A 101 -50.99 -28.88 -22.33
C LYS A 101 -50.02 -29.24 -21.19
N GLU A 102 -50.36 -30.22 -20.37
CA GLU A 102 -49.48 -30.72 -19.31
C GLU A 102 -48.22 -31.38 -19.88
N ARG A 103 -48.35 -32.21 -20.92
CA ARG A 103 -47.22 -32.81 -21.65
C ARG A 103 -46.33 -31.74 -22.30
N GLU A 104 -46.91 -30.69 -22.87
CA GLU A 104 -46.17 -29.57 -23.45
C GLU A 104 -45.38 -28.79 -22.38
N ARG A 105 -46.01 -28.50 -21.23
CA ARG A 105 -45.34 -27.87 -20.08
C ARG A 105 -44.19 -28.74 -19.56
N ALA A 106 -44.41 -30.06 -19.44
CA ALA A 106 -43.37 -31.01 -19.04
C ALA A 106 -42.20 -31.05 -20.03
N ARG A 107 -42.47 -30.98 -21.35
CA ARG A 107 -41.43 -30.88 -22.38
C ARG A 107 -40.62 -29.59 -22.26
N LYS A 108 -41.27 -28.44 -22.06
CA LYS A 108 -40.60 -27.14 -21.87
C LYS A 108 -39.74 -27.10 -20.60
N LEU A 109 -40.21 -27.70 -19.51
CA LEU A 109 -39.44 -27.84 -18.26
C LEU A 109 -38.17 -28.69 -18.45
N LYS A 110 -38.29 -29.85 -19.11
CA LYS A 110 -37.14 -30.71 -19.44
C LYS A 110 -36.14 -30.03 -20.36
N GLU A 111 -36.61 -29.25 -21.34
CA GLU A 111 -35.74 -28.48 -22.23
C GLU A 111 -34.99 -27.38 -21.48
N LYS A 112 -35.67 -26.65 -20.58
CA LYS A 112 -35.05 -25.64 -19.73
C LYS A 112 -33.99 -26.25 -18.81
N GLU A 113 -34.30 -27.38 -18.17
CA GLU A 113 -33.35 -28.10 -17.32
C GLU A 113 -32.12 -28.57 -18.11
N ARG A 114 -32.29 -29.03 -19.35
CA ARG A 114 -31.15 -29.38 -20.23
C ARG A 114 -30.29 -28.17 -20.54
N LYS A 115 -30.90 -27.04 -20.93
CA LYS A 115 -30.18 -25.78 -21.21
C LYS A 115 -29.43 -25.27 -19.96
N ASP A 116 -30.02 -25.39 -18.78
CA ASP A 116 -29.38 -24.98 -17.53
C ASP A 116 -28.21 -25.91 -17.16
N LYS A 117 -28.34 -27.23 -17.40
CA LYS A 117 -27.23 -28.20 -17.26
C LYS A 117 -26.09 -27.91 -18.24
N ASP A 118 -26.38 -27.59 -19.49
CA ASP A 118 -25.38 -27.27 -20.51
C ASP A 118 -24.65 -25.96 -20.17
N LYS A 119 -25.38 -24.93 -19.73
CA LYS A 119 -24.78 -23.67 -19.22
C LYS A 119 -23.90 -23.92 -17.99
N ALA A 120 -24.34 -24.76 -17.05
CA ALA A 120 -23.56 -25.10 -15.86
C ALA A 120 -22.26 -25.85 -16.22
N ARG A 121 -22.31 -26.76 -17.20
CA ARG A 121 -21.12 -27.45 -17.73
C ARG A 121 -20.15 -26.48 -18.40
N ALA A 122 -20.66 -25.58 -19.23
CA ALA A 122 -19.85 -24.55 -19.89
C ALA A 122 -19.17 -23.60 -18.89
N LEU A 123 -19.88 -23.19 -17.83
CA LEU A 123 -19.33 -22.38 -16.74
C LEU A 123 -18.20 -23.11 -16.00
N LYS A 124 -18.41 -24.39 -15.65
CA LYS A 124 -17.38 -25.22 -14.99
C LYS A 124 -16.13 -25.37 -15.86
N LEU A 125 -16.29 -25.61 -17.16
CA LEU A 125 -15.15 -25.72 -18.08
C LEU A 125 -14.36 -24.40 -18.14
N ARG A 126 -15.05 -23.26 -18.27
CA ARG A 126 -14.43 -21.93 -18.28
C ARG A 126 -13.70 -21.61 -16.97
N GLU A 127 -14.23 -22.06 -15.84
CA GLU A 127 -13.58 -21.91 -14.53
C GLU A 127 -12.30 -22.75 -14.43
N GLN A 128 -12.34 -24.00 -14.91
CA GLN A 128 -11.16 -24.87 -14.99
C GLN A 128 -10.08 -24.29 -15.89
N GLU A 129 -10.43 -23.74 -17.05
CA GLU A 129 -9.50 -23.05 -17.96
C GLU A 129 -8.87 -21.82 -17.29
N ARG A 130 -9.66 -20.99 -16.62
CA ARG A 130 -9.16 -19.84 -15.86
C ARG A 130 -8.22 -20.27 -14.73
N ALA A 131 -8.54 -21.35 -14.03
CA ALA A 131 -7.69 -21.89 -12.97
C ALA A 131 -6.36 -22.42 -13.54
N LYS A 132 -6.40 -23.10 -14.70
CA LYS A 132 -5.19 -23.56 -15.40
C LYS A 132 -4.33 -22.38 -15.85
N ALA A 133 -4.93 -21.36 -16.50
CA ALA A 133 -4.23 -20.15 -16.92
C ALA A 133 -3.58 -19.39 -15.74
N ARG A 134 -4.25 -19.32 -14.57
CA ARG A 134 -3.65 -18.75 -13.35
C ARG A 134 -2.43 -19.54 -12.87
N LYS A 135 -2.52 -20.87 -12.85
CA LYS A 135 -1.40 -21.75 -12.47
C LYS A 135 -0.23 -21.63 -13.45
N ASP A 136 -0.51 -21.56 -14.75
CA ASP A 136 0.52 -21.42 -15.78
C ASP A 136 1.20 -20.05 -15.70
N LYS A 137 0.44 -18.97 -15.44
CA LYS A 137 0.98 -17.64 -15.16
C LYS A 137 1.86 -17.64 -13.90
N GLU A 138 1.41 -18.26 -12.80
CA GLU A 138 2.20 -18.36 -11.57
C GLU A 138 3.51 -19.14 -11.79
N LYS A 139 3.47 -20.24 -12.55
CA LYS A 139 4.67 -21.00 -12.93
C LYS A 139 5.60 -20.15 -13.79
N ALA A 140 5.07 -19.41 -14.77
CA ALA A 140 5.86 -18.50 -15.60
C ALA A 140 6.50 -17.38 -14.78
N ASP A 141 5.77 -16.78 -13.84
CA ASP A 141 6.27 -15.73 -12.94
C ASP A 141 7.35 -16.28 -11.99
N LYS A 142 7.20 -17.51 -11.47
CA LYS A 142 8.23 -18.19 -10.67
C LYS A 142 9.47 -18.52 -11.49
N LEU A 143 9.30 -19.00 -12.72
CA LEU A 143 10.42 -19.30 -13.63
C LEU A 143 11.18 -18.01 -13.99
N LYS A 144 10.46 -16.93 -14.28
CA LYS A 144 11.04 -15.59 -14.48
C LYS A 144 11.79 -15.12 -13.23
N ALA A 145 11.18 -15.22 -12.05
CA ALA A 145 11.83 -14.84 -10.79
C ALA A 145 13.10 -15.66 -10.47
N LYS A 146 13.14 -16.94 -10.87
CA LYS A 146 14.30 -17.82 -10.69
C LYS A 146 15.42 -17.55 -11.70
N THR A 147 15.07 -17.14 -12.92
CA THR A 147 16.02 -16.87 -14.02
C THR A 147 16.58 -15.43 -13.98
N THR A 148 15.79 -14.46 -13.50
CA THR A 148 16.27 -13.08 -13.32
C THR A 148 17.10 -12.95 -12.04
N LYS A 149 18.38 -12.61 -12.14
CA LYS A 149 19.22 -12.26 -10.97
C LYS A 149 18.54 -11.13 -10.20
N LYS A 150 18.35 -11.30 -8.88
CA LYS A 150 17.79 -10.25 -8.02
C LYS A 150 18.62 -8.99 -8.17
N PRO A 151 18.00 -7.82 -8.42
CA PRO A 151 18.76 -6.61 -8.65
C PRO A 151 19.52 -6.20 -7.37
N ARG A 152 20.77 -5.74 -7.53
CA ARG A 152 21.66 -5.40 -6.42
C ARG A 152 21.02 -4.36 -5.47
N THR A 153 21.01 -4.63 -4.18
CA THR A 153 20.49 -3.74 -3.12
C THR A 153 21.58 -3.05 -2.32
N THR A 154 22.84 -3.41 -2.56
CA THR A 154 24.03 -2.78 -1.99
C THR A 154 24.59 -1.72 -2.95
N SER A 155 25.04 -0.59 -2.39
CA SER A 155 25.74 0.44 -3.15
C SER A 155 27.09 -0.12 -3.63
N ALA A 156 27.44 0.11 -4.90
CA ALA A 156 28.82 -0.10 -5.36
C ALA A 156 29.74 1.05 -4.91
N LEU A 157 29.14 2.21 -4.63
CA LEU A 157 29.83 3.37 -4.14
C LEU A 157 30.21 3.23 -2.67
N HIS A 158 31.46 3.60 -2.38
CA HIS A 158 32.05 3.65 -1.05
C HIS A 158 32.30 5.12 -0.65
N PRO A 159 31.27 5.85 -0.20
CA PRO A 159 31.44 7.23 0.25
C PRO A 159 32.39 7.33 1.45
N PRO A 160 33.21 8.39 1.53
CA PRO A 160 34.04 8.67 2.69
C PRO A 160 33.21 8.67 3.98
N LYS A 161 33.71 7.97 5.00
CA LYS A 161 33.05 7.91 6.31
C LYS A 161 33.00 9.31 6.92
N GLY A 162 31.92 9.62 7.63
CA GLY A 162 31.79 10.89 8.34
C GLY A 162 32.92 11.12 9.35
N PRO A 163 33.17 12.39 9.73
CA PRO A 163 34.20 12.73 10.70
C PRO A 163 33.89 12.06 12.04
N GLN A 164 34.93 11.62 12.73
CA GLN A 164 34.79 10.94 14.02
C GLN A 164 34.63 11.98 15.14
N ASN A 165 33.88 11.62 16.18
CA ASN A 165 33.86 12.40 17.42
C ASN A 165 35.12 12.09 18.27
N SER A 166 35.41 12.92 19.28
CA SER A 166 36.61 12.79 20.13
C SER A 166 36.78 11.39 20.73
N TRP A 167 35.68 10.78 21.18
CA TRP A 167 35.68 9.41 21.70
C TRP A 167 36.00 8.37 20.62
N GLN A 168 35.45 8.51 19.42
CA GLN A 168 35.70 7.61 18.29
C GLN A 168 37.15 7.69 17.81
N ILE A 169 37.76 8.88 17.84
CA ILE A 169 39.19 9.08 17.55
C ILE A 169 40.03 8.38 18.62
N PHE A 170 39.73 8.63 19.91
CA PHE A 170 40.40 7.92 21.00
C PHE A 170 40.26 6.39 20.88
N LEU A 171 39.06 5.89 20.59
CA LEU A 171 38.82 4.46 20.47
C LEU A 171 39.58 3.87 19.27
N SER A 172 39.69 4.58 18.14
CA SER A 172 40.51 4.11 17.02
C SER A 172 42.00 4.08 17.38
N ASP A 173 42.50 5.09 18.08
CA ASP A 173 43.89 5.17 18.52
C ASP A 173 44.17 4.06 19.55
N PHE A 174 43.30 3.88 20.54
CA PHE A 174 43.38 2.80 21.54
C PHE A 174 43.37 1.41 20.90
N ILE A 175 42.52 1.18 19.90
CA ILE A 175 42.49 -0.10 19.17
C ILE A 175 43.78 -0.29 18.36
N ALA A 176 44.32 0.77 17.75
CA ALA A 176 45.58 0.72 17.02
C ALA A 176 46.76 0.40 17.95
N ASP A 177 46.81 1.02 19.13
CA ASP A 177 47.83 0.76 20.15
C ASP A 177 47.75 -0.68 20.66
N LYS A 178 46.54 -1.17 20.96
CA LYS A 178 46.33 -2.57 21.36
C LYS A 178 46.75 -3.53 20.25
N LYS A 179 46.44 -3.19 18.99
CA LYS A 179 46.89 -3.98 17.84
C LYS A 179 48.41 -3.98 17.69
N ALA A 180 49.07 -2.85 17.93
CA ALA A 180 50.53 -2.74 17.87
C ALA A 180 51.22 -3.48 19.02
N SER A 181 50.58 -3.59 20.20
CA SER A 181 51.10 -4.34 21.34
C SER A 181 50.95 -5.86 21.23
N LEU A 182 50.17 -6.35 20.27
CA LEU A 182 49.98 -7.79 20.06
C LEU A 182 51.15 -8.38 19.28
N ALA A 183 51.56 -9.58 19.65
CA ALA A 183 52.58 -10.32 18.89
C ALA A 183 52.06 -10.69 17.49
N GLU A 184 52.97 -10.82 16.53
CA GLU A 184 52.64 -11.15 15.15
C GLU A 184 51.93 -12.51 15.08
N GLY A 185 50.62 -12.50 14.79
CA GLY A 185 49.76 -13.69 14.73
C GLY A 185 48.70 -13.78 15.82
N GLU A 186 48.79 -12.96 16.88
CA GLU A 186 47.73 -12.86 17.88
C GLU A 186 46.52 -12.08 17.35
N LYS A 187 45.33 -12.60 17.64
CA LYS A 187 44.08 -11.98 17.20
C LYS A 187 43.68 -10.90 18.18
N LEU A 188 43.45 -9.70 17.66
CA LEU A 188 42.86 -8.60 18.42
C LEU A 188 41.54 -9.05 19.07
N ALA A 189 41.38 -8.71 20.35
CA ALA A 189 40.15 -8.93 21.07
C ALA A 189 38.95 -8.27 20.36
N SER A 190 37.74 -8.80 20.56
CA SER A 190 36.52 -8.23 19.97
C SER A 190 36.40 -6.74 20.29
N VAL A 191 35.99 -5.93 19.31
CA VAL A 191 35.78 -4.48 19.46
C VAL A 191 34.86 -4.17 20.66
N SER A 192 33.90 -5.04 20.95
CA SER A 192 33.03 -4.90 22.14
C SER A 192 33.83 -4.98 23.45
N ALA A 193 34.73 -5.96 23.57
CA ALA A 193 35.59 -6.11 24.76
C ALA A 193 36.58 -4.94 24.89
N LEU A 194 37.19 -4.52 23.78
CA LEU A 194 38.07 -3.34 23.76
C LEU A 194 37.34 -2.07 24.15
N THR A 195 36.08 -1.91 23.73
CA THR A 195 35.24 -0.76 24.11
C THR A 195 34.98 -0.72 25.61
N GLN A 196 34.81 -1.87 26.28
CA GLN A 196 34.62 -1.92 27.74
C GLN A 196 35.86 -1.44 28.49
N VAL A 197 37.06 -1.71 27.97
CA VAL A 197 38.32 -1.26 28.57
C VAL A 197 38.63 0.20 28.19
N ALA A 198 38.35 0.60 26.96
CA ALA A 198 38.62 1.94 26.46
C ALA A 198 37.73 3.01 27.14
N LYS A 199 36.49 2.66 27.49
CA LYS A 199 35.53 3.61 28.07
C LYS A 199 36.03 4.23 29.40
N PRO A 200 36.44 3.44 30.43
CA PRO A 200 37.00 4.02 31.66
C PRO A 200 38.32 4.76 31.38
N ALA A 201 39.18 4.23 30.51
CA ALA A 201 40.42 4.91 30.12
C ALA A 201 40.17 6.32 29.52
N TYR A 202 39.13 6.49 28.72
CA TYR A 202 38.75 7.81 28.20
C TYR A 202 38.19 8.75 29.27
N GLN A 203 37.50 8.20 30.27
CA GLN A 203 36.99 9.01 31.39
C GLN A 203 38.13 9.54 32.26
N GLU A 204 39.18 8.75 32.44
CA GLU A 204 40.38 9.09 33.22
C GLU A 204 41.36 10.00 32.48
N LEU A 205 41.24 10.16 31.16
CA LEU A 205 42.07 11.11 30.38
C LEU A 205 42.03 12.52 30.98
N SER A 206 43.17 13.20 30.90
CA SER A 206 43.30 14.58 31.34
C SER A 206 42.40 15.51 30.51
N ALA A 207 42.14 16.71 31.05
CA ALA A 207 41.41 17.73 30.32
C ALA A 207 42.14 18.17 29.05
N GLU A 208 43.48 18.17 29.08
CA GLU A 208 44.35 18.53 27.95
C GLU A 208 44.25 17.50 26.83
N ASP A 209 44.32 16.19 27.15
CA ASP A 209 44.20 15.13 26.15
C ASP A 209 42.80 15.12 25.51
N LYS A 210 41.76 15.34 26.31
CA LYS A 210 40.38 15.47 25.81
C LYS A 210 40.24 16.69 24.90
N ALA A 211 40.90 17.80 25.23
CA ALA A 211 40.90 19.00 24.38
C ALA A 211 41.64 18.75 23.05
N ALA A 212 42.79 18.09 23.07
CA ALA A 212 43.52 17.71 21.86
C ALA A 212 42.70 16.78 20.96
N LEU A 213 41.98 15.81 21.55
CA LEU A 213 41.06 14.95 20.79
C LEU A 213 39.87 15.72 20.20
N GLN A 214 39.36 16.73 20.91
CA GLN A 214 38.34 17.62 20.39
C GLN A 214 38.84 18.46 19.21
N GLU A 215 40.04 19.02 19.30
CA GLU A 215 40.66 19.77 18.22
C GLU A 215 40.79 18.89 16.95
N ARG A 216 41.34 17.68 17.09
CA ARG A 216 41.41 16.71 15.98
C ARG A 216 40.03 16.39 15.39
N ALA A 217 39.00 16.22 16.22
CA ALA A 217 37.64 15.98 15.75
C ALA A 217 37.08 17.18 14.98
N GLU A 218 37.36 18.40 15.44
CA GLU A 218 36.99 19.62 14.74
C GLU A 218 37.73 19.78 13.41
N GLU A 219 39.03 19.46 13.37
CA GLU A 219 39.82 19.44 12.13
C GLU A 219 39.27 18.44 11.13
N GLN A 220 38.98 17.20 11.55
CA GLN A 220 38.32 16.21 10.70
C GLN A 220 36.97 16.73 10.18
N ARG A 221 36.17 17.39 11.04
CA ARG A 221 34.90 18.01 10.62
C ARG A 221 35.09 19.14 9.62
N ARG A 222 36.14 19.96 9.77
CA ARG A 222 36.48 21.07 8.86
C ARG A 222 36.99 20.55 7.51
N ALA A 223 37.79 19.48 7.51
CA ALA A 223 38.34 18.88 6.30
C ALA A 223 37.32 18.02 5.52
N TYR A 224 36.34 17.42 6.21
CA TYR A 224 35.43 16.45 5.61
C TYR A 224 34.60 16.97 4.41
N PRO A 225 34.08 18.22 4.40
CA PRO A 225 33.42 18.75 3.21
C PRO A 225 34.31 18.72 1.96
N ALA A 226 35.58 19.09 2.09
CA ALA A 226 36.53 19.05 0.98
C ALA A 226 36.79 17.61 0.50
N ILE A 227 36.94 16.66 1.44
CA ILE A 227 37.09 15.23 1.13
C ILE A 227 35.84 14.69 0.42
N LEU A 228 34.65 15.06 0.89
CA LEU A 228 33.39 14.67 0.26
C LEU A 228 33.25 15.23 -1.15
N ASP A 229 33.64 16.48 -1.36
CA ASP A 229 33.53 17.11 -2.67
C ASP A 229 34.57 16.55 -3.64
N ALA A 230 35.79 16.27 -3.17
CA ALA A 230 36.79 15.54 -3.95
C ALA A 230 36.27 14.16 -4.38
N TRP A 231 35.65 13.42 -3.45
CA TRP A 231 35.05 12.12 -3.77
C TRP A 231 33.85 12.21 -4.72
N LYS A 232 32.97 13.22 -4.57
CA LYS A 232 31.87 13.41 -5.52
C LYS A 232 32.37 13.65 -6.94
N LYS A 233 33.49 14.37 -7.10
CA LYS A 233 34.13 14.62 -8.40
C LYS A 233 34.71 13.35 -9.03
N THR A 234 35.05 12.33 -8.25
CA THR A 234 35.48 11.04 -8.82
C THR A 234 34.32 10.21 -9.36
N LEU A 235 33.06 10.58 -9.06
CA LEU A 235 31.89 9.80 -9.49
C LEU A 235 31.53 10.12 -10.94
N THR A 236 31.36 9.07 -11.74
CA THR A 236 30.83 9.22 -13.10
C THR A 236 29.31 9.38 -13.08
N PRO A 237 28.71 9.97 -14.13
CA PRO A 237 27.26 10.01 -14.25
C PRO A 237 26.61 8.61 -14.26
N ALA A 238 27.29 7.61 -14.85
CA ALA A 238 26.89 6.20 -14.82
C ALA A 238 26.83 5.65 -13.38
N ASP A 239 27.85 5.91 -12.56
CA ASP A 239 27.89 5.49 -11.16
C ASP A 239 26.74 6.08 -10.34
N ILE A 240 26.43 7.37 -10.56
CA ILE A 240 25.33 8.07 -9.89
C ILE A 240 23.98 7.49 -10.31
N ARG A 241 23.79 7.17 -11.60
CA ARG A 241 22.57 6.49 -12.09
C ARG A 241 22.41 5.10 -11.47
N GLU A 242 23.48 4.31 -11.38
CA GLU A 242 23.43 2.99 -10.78
C GLU A 242 23.13 3.05 -9.28
N GLU A 243 23.80 3.93 -8.54
CA GLU A 243 23.53 4.19 -7.12
C GLU A 243 22.09 4.66 -6.90
N ASN A 244 21.57 5.54 -7.75
CA ASN A 244 20.18 6.00 -7.69
C ASN A 244 19.17 4.87 -7.96
N ALA A 245 19.50 3.93 -8.84
CA ALA A 245 18.71 2.73 -9.04
C ALA A 245 18.71 1.85 -7.77
N VAL A 246 19.87 1.67 -7.13
CA VAL A 246 19.99 0.95 -5.84
C VAL A 246 19.16 1.65 -4.75
N ARG A 247 19.29 2.97 -4.59
CA ARG A 247 18.54 3.75 -3.59
C ARG A 247 17.04 3.67 -3.81
N THR A 248 16.59 3.77 -5.06
CA THR A 248 15.17 3.61 -5.43
C THR A 248 14.67 2.22 -5.06
N ARG A 249 15.44 1.15 -5.36
CA ARG A 249 15.08 -0.22 -4.97
C ARG A 249 14.98 -0.38 -3.45
N ARG A 250 15.97 0.12 -2.70
CA ARG A 250 15.95 0.09 -1.23
C ARG A 250 14.75 0.84 -0.64
N ARG A 251 14.37 1.99 -1.23
CA ARG A 251 13.17 2.73 -0.82
C ARG A 251 11.88 1.95 -1.09
N LYS A 252 11.75 1.35 -2.26
CA LYS A 252 10.59 0.49 -2.61
C LYS A 252 10.45 -0.71 -1.67
N LEU A 253 11.57 -1.24 -1.19
CA LEU A 253 11.60 -2.35 -0.24
C LEU A 253 11.50 -1.89 1.25
N GLY A 254 11.43 -0.58 1.53
CA GLY A 254 11.37 -0.05 2.89
C GLY A 254 12.68 -0.09 3.69
N LEU A 255 13.81 -0.51 3.10
CA LEU A 255 15.11 -0.60 3.80
C LEU A 255 15.84 0.74 3.96
N SER A 256 15.36 1.81 3.32
CA SER A 256 16.03 3.12 3.36
C SER A 256 15.05 4.24 3.04
N ARG A 257 15.34 5.44 3.56
CA ARG A 257 14.68 6.70 3.18
C ARG A 257 15.64 7.70 2.52
N LYS A 258 16.86 7.27 2.15
CA LYS A 258 17.86 8.14 1.52
C LYS A 258 17.39 8.62 0.14
N ALA A 259 17.56 9.91 -0.12
CA ALA A 259 17.27 10.53 -1.41
C ALA A 259 18.29 10.13 -2.48
N ASN A 260 17.92 10.34 -3.75
CA ASN A 260 18.80 10.12 -4.89
C ASN A 260 19.91 11.20 -4.92
N LEU A 261 21.11 10.81 -5.34
CA LEU A 261 22.20 11.74 -5.66
C LEU A 261 21.84 12.54 -6.91
N ARG A 262 22.29 13.79 -6.97
CA ARG A 262 22.13 14.67 -8.14
C ARG A 262 23.44 14.74 -8.88
N LEU A 263 23.37 14.87 -10.21
CA LEU A 263 24.54 15.17 -11.01
C LEU A 263 24.87 16.66 -10.89
N GLU A 264 26.17 16.99 -10.92
CA GLU A 264 26.61 18.38 -10.98
C GLU A 264 26.17 18.98 -12.32
N GLY A 265 25.63 20.20 -12.30
CA GLY A 265 25.04 20.83 -13.49
C GLY A 265 23.61 20.37 -13.83
N GLU A 266 23.05 19.36 -13.16
CA GLU A 266 21.68 18.90 -13.48
C GLU A 266 20.64 19.99 -13.20
N PRO A 267 19.87 20.43 -14.23
CA PRO A 267 18.86 21.47 -14.07
C PRO A 267 17.91 21.19 -12.92
N LYS A 268 17.52 22.24 -12.18
CA LYS A 268 16.55 22.12 -11.09
C LYS A 268 15.14 22.16 -11.68
N LYS A 269 14.29 21.24 -11.23
CA LYS A 269 12.86 21.25 -11.57
C LYS A 269 12.26 22.61 -11.17
N PRO A 270 11.43 23.22 -12.03
CA PRO A 270 10.78 24.48 -11.72
C PRO A 270 9.83 24.29 -10.53
N MET A 271 9.62 25.36 -9.76
CA MET A 271 8.64 25.37 -8.69
C MET A 271 7.23 25.30 -9.29
N THR A 272 6.35 24.51 -8.69
CA THR A 272 4.95 24.42 -9.14
C THR A 272 4.20 25.72 -8.85
N PRO A 273 3.05 25.99 -9.50
CA PRO A 273 2.29 27.22 -9.32
C PRO A 273 2.00 27.55 -7.85
N TYR A 274 1.59 26.54 -7.08
CA TYR A 274 1.37 26.67 -5.63
C TYR A 274 2.63 27.08 -4.87
N PHE A 275 3.80 26.54 -5.21
CA PHE A 275 5.05 26.90 -4.53
C PHE A 275 5.52 28.32 -4.90
N LEU A 276 5.26 28.78 -6.13
CA LEU A 276 5.49 30.16 -6.53
C LEU A 276 4.64 31.12 -5.68
N PHE A 277 3.33 30.85 -5.56
CA PHE A 277 2.44 31.58 -4.67
C PHE A 277 2.89 31.53 -3.21
N ALA A 278 3.24 30.36 -2.70
CA ALA A 278 3.70 30.19 -1.33
C ALA A 278 5.03 30.91 -1.06
N GLN A 279 5.89 31.07 -2.07
CA GLN A 279 7.12 31.86 -1.98
C GLN A 279 6.79 33.35 -1.94
N GLU A 280 5.88 33.81 -2.79
CA GLU A 280 5.44 35.21 -2.82
C GLU A 280 4.82 35.65 -1.50
N ILE A 281 3.86 34.87 -0.96
CA ILE A 281 3.24 35.16 0.34
C ILE A 281 4.27 35.19 1.48
N ARG A 282 5.24 34.27 1.47
CA ARG A 282 6.32 34.30 2.47
C ARG A 282 7.26 35.49 2.29
N ALA A 283 7.47 35.95 1.06
CA ALA A 283 8.28 37.14 0.77
C ALA A 283 7.59 38.44 1.17
N GLN A 284 6.25 38.49 1.16
CA GLN A 284 5.45 39.61 1.69
C GLN A 284 5.61 39.78 3.22
N GLY A 285 6.13 38.77 3.91
CA GLY A 285 6.40 38.81 5.34
C GLY A 285 5.30 38.23 6.21
N LEU A 286 5.61 38.11 7.51
CA LEU A 286 4.74 37.50 8.52
C LEU A 286 3.42 38.27 8.70
N ASP A 287 3.43 39.58 8.50
CA ASP A 287 2.27 40.46 8.69
C ASP A 287 1.32 40.49 7.48
N SER A 288 1.58 39.68 6.46
CA SER A 288 0.65 39.56 5.31
C SER A 288 -0.73 39.09 5.77
N ASP A 289 -1.77 39.52 5.05
CA ASP A 289 -3.18 39.17 5.32
C ASP A 289 -3.42 37.65 5.40
N VAL A 290 -2.58 36.89 4.70
CA VAL A 290 -2.62 35.42 4.67
C VAL A 290 -1.93 34.82 5.90
N LEU A 291 -0.76 35.31 6.30
CA LEU A 291 0.03 34.71 7.38
C LEU A 291 -0.34 35.23 8.77
N ARG A 292 -0.91 36.43 8.89
CA ARG A 292 -1.49 36.99 10.13
C ARG A 292 -0.54 36.92 11.34
N GLY A 293 0.74 37.19 11.11
CA GLY A 293 1.78 37.17 12.14
C GLY A 293 2.23 35.77 12.58
N GLN A 294 1.77 34.69 11.93
CA GLN A 294 2.01 33.33 12.42
C GLN A 294 3.46 32.89 12.22
N THR A 295 4.16 32.52 13.30
CA THR A 295 5.58 32.12 13.24
C THR A 295 5.80 30.64 12.98
N ASP A 296 4.82 29.79 13.26
CA ASP A 296 4.94 28.34 13.04
C ASP A 296 4.80 27.99 11.56
N ILE A 297 5.85 27.40 10.99
CA ILE A 297 5.94 26.99 9.58
C ILE A 297 4.80 26.03 9.18
N LEU A 298 4.38 25.14 10.09
CA LEU A 298 3.30 24.19 9.81
C LEU A 298 1.96 24.91 9.65
N GLU A 299 1.66 25.86 10.54
CA GLU A 299 0.43 26.64 10.47
C GLU A 299 0.45 27.63 9.31
N GLN A 300 1.59 28.30 9.04
CA GLN A 300 1.76 29.11 7.83
C GLN A 300 1.43 28.30 6.57
N THR A 301 1.90 27.06 6.48
CA THR A 301 1.65 26.19 5.33
C THR A 301 0.16 25.87 5.18
N LYS A 302 -0.58 25.71 6.28
CA LYS A 302 -2.04 25.50 6.23
C LYS A 302 -2.77 26.75 5.75
N LEU A 303 -2.39 27.93 6.24
CA LEU A 303 -2.99 29.22 5.86
C LEU A 303 -2.75 29.52 4.37
N ILE A 304 -1.52 29.36 3.89
CA ILE A 304 -1.18 29.52 2.46
C ILE A 304 -1.98 28.52 1.61
N ALA A 305 -2.12 27.28 2.06
CA ALA A 305 -2.90 26.27 1.34
C ALA A 305 -4.40 26.60 1.29
N GLN A 306 -4.95 27.25 2.32
CA GLN A 306 -6.32 27.76 2.30
C GLN A 306 -6.45 28.93 1.33
N ALA A 307 -5.61 29.95 1.46
CA ALA A 307 -5.60 31.10 0.56
C ALA A 307 -5.46 30.68 -0.92
N TRP A 308 -4.59 29.71 -1.24
CA TRP A 308 -4.49 29.18 -2.60
C TRP A 308 -5.78 28.51 -3.09
N ARG A 309 -6.52 27.81 -2.22
CA ARG A 309 -7.80 27.20 -2.62
C ARG A 309 -8.84 28.27 -2.92
N ASP A 310 -8.84 29.34 -2.13
CA ASP A 310 -9.81 30.44 -2.21
C ASP A 310 -9.56 31.39 -3.40
N LEU A 311 -8.37 31.35 -4.02
CA LEU A 311 -8.08 32.12 -5.25
C LEU A 311 -8.91 31.65 -6.45
N ASP A 312 -9.35 32.60 -7.27
CA ASP A 312 -10.03 32.32 -8.54
C ASP A 312 -9.05 31.84 -9.62
N GLU A 313 -9.57 31.22 -10.68
CA GLU A 313 -8.76 30.75 -11.81
C GLU A 313 -7.99 31.90 -12.49
N ALA A 314 -8.60 33.08 -12.57
CA ALA A 314 -7.94 34.28 -13.11
C ALA A 314 -6.72 34.70 -12.28
N GLN A 315 -6.80 34.58 -10.95
CA GLN A 315 -5.70 34.91 -10.03
C GLN A 315 -4.63 33.81 -10.03
N LYS A 316 -5.02 32.55 -10.27
CA LYS A 316 -4.09 31.42 -10.40
C LYS A 316 -3.35 31.41 -11.73
N LYS A 317 -3.97 31.94 -12.80
CA LYS A 317 -3.44 31.99 -14.17
C LYS A 317 -1.98 32.45 -14.27
N PRO A 318 -1.54 33.60 -13.70
CA PRO A 318 -0.14 34.04 -13.80
C PRO A 318 0.86 33.02 -13.24
N TYR A 319 0.51 32.32 -12.16
CA TYR A 319 1.38 31.27 -11.59
C TYR A 319 1.45 30.03 -12.48
N HIS A 320 0.35 29.69 -13.14
CA HIS A 320 0.31 28.59 -14.11
C HIS A 320 1.11 28.91 -15.37
N ASP A 321 0.98 30.13 -15.90
CA ASP A 321 1.70 30.60 -17.09
C ASP A 321 3.22 30.66 -16.79
N THR A 322 3.61 31.24 -15.65
CA THR A 322 5.02 31.27 -15.18
C THR A 322 5.61 29.86 -15.03
N TYR A 323 4.83 28.92 -14.47
CA TYR A 323 5.26 27.52 -14.34
C TYR A 323 5.39 26.84 -15.71
N ALA A 324 4.48 27.10 -16.65
CA ALA A 324 4.53 26.53 -17.99
C ALA A 324 5.81 26.95 -18.72
N GLU A 325 6.13 28.25 -18.73
CA GLU A 325 7.37 28.79 -19.31
C GLU A 325 8.62 28.19 -18.64
N ALA A 326 8.66 28.19 -17.31
CA ALA A 326 9.78 27.64 -16.56
C ALA A 326 9.95 26.13 -16.78
N ARG A 327 8.85 25.40 -16.98
CA ARG A 327 8.84 23.97 -17.30
C ARG A 327 9.35 23.69 -18.71
N GLU A 328 8.96 24.50 -19.69
CA GLU A 328 9.50 24.38 -21.03
C GLU A 328 11.02 24.64 -21.06
N ARG A 329 11.48 25.69 -20.38
CA ARG A 329 12.90 25.97 -20.23
C ARG A 329 13.64 24.80 -19.57
N TYR A 330 13.13 24.29 -18.44
CA TYR A 330 13.71 23.14 -17.76
C TYR A 330 13.76 21.90 -18.66
N ASN A 331 12.71 21.63 -19.45
CA ASN A 331 12.69 20.47 -20.33
C ASN A 331 13.77 20.58 -21.42
N LYS A 332 13.99 21.78 -21.99
CA LYS A 332 15.06 22.04 -22.95
C LYS A 332 16.44 21.85 -22.29
N GLU A 333 16.70 22.55 -21.20
CA GLU A 333 17.96 22.44 -20.45
C GLU A 333 18.26 21.00 -20.02
N LYS A 334 17.22 20.25 -19.60
CA LYS A 334 17.37 18.86 -19.18
C LYS A 334 17.66 17.93 -20.35
N ALA A 335 17.02 18.13 -21.50
CA ALA A 335 17.30 17.37 -22.71
C ALA A 335 18.75 17.62 -23.19
N ASP A 336 19.20 18.87 -23.20
CA ASP A 336 20.56 19.24 -23.57
C ASP A 336 21.58 18.63 -22.59
N PHE A 337 21.31 18.70 -21.29
CA PHE A 337 22.12 18.08 -20.25
C PHE A 337 22.22 16.56 -20.42
N ASP A 338 21.08 15.89 -20.62
CA ASP A 338 21.04 14.43 -20.80
C ASP A 338 21.77 14.02 -22.11
N ALA A 339 21.69 14.83 -23.18
CA ALA A 339 22.41 14.60 -24.42
C ALA A 339 23.94 14.78 -24.27
N GLN A 340 24.39 15.84 -23.58
CA GLN A 340 25.81 16.07 -23.29
C GLN A 340 26.42 14.93 -22.47
N HIS A 341 25.68 14.46 -21.45
CA HIS A 341 26.13 13.34 -20.63
C HIS A 341 26.08 12.00 -21.36
N ALA A 342 25.14 11.78 -22.28
CA ALA A 342 25.12 10.58 -23.13
C ALA A 342 26.28 10.56 -24.13
N ALA A 343 26.65 11.72 -24.71
CA ALA A 343 27.76 11.84 -25.65
C ALA A 343 29.13 11.66 -24.99
N THR A 344 29.27 12.05 -23.73
CA THR A 344 30.52 11.87 -22.96
C THR A 344 30.74 10.41 -22.52
N GLU A 345 29.68 9.59 -22.55
CA GLU A 345 29.72 8.17 -22.17
C GLU A 345 29.95 7.21 -23.34
N GLN A 346 29.93 7.69 -24.59
CA GLN A 346 30.34 6.96 -25.79
C GLN A 346 31.82 7.22 -26.08
#